data_AF-A0A7C6FY23-F1
#
_entry.id   AF-A0A7C6FY23-F1
#
_cell.length_a   1.000
_cell.length_b   1.000
_cell.length_c   1.000
_cell.angle_alpha   90.00
_cell.angle_beta   90.00
_cell.angle_gamma   90.00
#
_symmetry.space_group_name_H-M   'P 1'
#
loop_
_entity.id
_entity.type
_entity.pdbx_description
1 polymer ?
#
loop_
_entity_poly.entity_id
_entity_poly.type
_entity_poly.pdbx_seq_one_letter_code
_entity_poly.pdbx_strand_id
1 'polypeptide(L)'
;MKEKNYKTALGTIHYWVNYIDPIRPSLVFLPRLTADHRLFDKQIEFFKGFCNVFAWDAPGHGLSWPFTFDFDLKDNAEYDRN
;
A
#
# COMPACT_ATOMS: atom_id res chain seq x y z
N MET A 1 7.01 4.55 -10.27
CA MET A 1 5.65 4.02 -10.03
C MET A 1 4.64 5.12 -10.32
N LYS A 2 3.37 4.79 -10.61
CA LYS A 2 2.28 5.77 -10.74
C LYS A 2 1.49 5.80 -9.42
N GLU A 3 1.38 6.99 -8.83
CA GLU A 3 0.53 7.22 -7.66
C GLU A 3 -0.95 7.12 -8.06
N LYS A 4 -1.74 6.53 -7.16
CA LYS A 4 -3.19 6.42 -7.24
C LYS A 4 -3.76 6.55 -5.83
N ASN A 5 -5.02 6.99 -5.78
CA ASN A 5 -5.74 7.21 -4.54
C ASN A 5 -7.03 6.40 -4.53
N TYR A 6 -7.32 5.75 -3.42
CA TYR A 6 -8.60 5.07 -3.18
C TYR A 6 -9.33 5.77 -2.04
N LYS A 7 -10.49 6.37 -2.35
CA LYS A 7 -11.29 7.08 -1.37
C LYS A 7 -12.23 6.10 -0.67
N THR A 8 -12.22 6.13 0.65
CA THR A 8 -13.13 5.38 1.51
C THR A 8 -13.97 6.35 2.35
N ALA A 9 -14.96 5.85 3.08
CA ALA A 9 -15.73 6.65 4.03
C ALA A 9 -14.87 7.17 5.20
N LEU A 10 -13.77 6.48 5.51
CA LEU A 10 -12.90 6.76 6.65
C LEU A 10 -11.70 7.63 6.28
N GLY A 11 -11.33 7.72 5.01
CA GLY A 11 -10.19 8.49 4.55
C GLY A 11 -9.70 8.06 3.18
N THR A 12 -8.60 8.65 2.73
CA THR A 12 -7.99 8.33 1.43
C THR A 12 -6.78 7.44 1.64
N ILE A 13 -6.70 6.34 0.88
CA ILE A 13 -5.53 5.47 0.84
C ILE A 13 -4.69 5.85 -0.38
N HIS A 14 -3.45 6.24 -0.14
CA HIS A 14 -2.44 6.52 -1.17
C HIS A 14 -1.65 5.25 -1.48
N TYR A 15 -1.55 4.91 -2.76
CA TYR A 15 -0.81 3.73 -3.22
C TYR A 15 -0.13 3.97 -4.56
N TRP A 16 0.88 3.16 -4.84
CA TRP A 16 1.72 3.24 -6.02
C TRP A 16 1.77 1.90 -6.73
N VAL A 17 1.53 1.91 -8.03
CA VAL A 17 1.62 0.73 -8.90
C VAL A 17 2.49 1.00 -10.12
N ASN A 18 3.16 -0.02 -10.66
CA ASN A 18 3.76 0.06 -11.99
C ASN A 18 2.69 -0.21 -13.06
N TYR A 19 3.13 -0.38 -14.31
CA TYR A 19 2.28 -0.92 -15.36
C TYR A 19 1.80 -2.32 -14.93
N ILE A 20 0.49 -2.54 -14.89
CA ILE A 20 -0.10 -3.80 -14.45
C ILE A 20 -0.25 -4.70 -15.68
N ASP A 21 0.44 -5.84 -15.66
CA ASP A 21 0.32 -6.93 -16.61
C ASP A 21 -0.47 -8.08 -15.95
N PRO A 22 -1.67 -8.44 -16.45
CA PRO A 22 -2.51 -9.49 -15.86
C PRO A 22 -1.86 -10.88 -15.78
N ILE A 23 -0.82 -11.14 -16.58
CA ILE A 23 -0.15 -12.44 -16.66
C ILE A 23 0.99 -12.52 -15.65
N ARG A 24 1.51 -11.39 -15.16
CA ARG A 24 2.65 -11.34 -14.25
C ARG A 24 2.21 -11.48 -12.79
N PRO A 25 3.02 -12.13 -11.94
CA PRO A 25 2.76 -12.15 -10.51
C PRO A 25 2.79 -10.73 -9.92
N SER A 26 2.11 -10.56 -8.79
CA SER A 26 2.07 -9.29 -8.05
C SER A 26 2.89 -9.38 -6.77
N LEU A 27 3.73 -8.37 -6.54
CA LEU A 27 4.52 -8.17 -5.33
C LEU A 27 3.97 -6.96 -4.57
N VAL A 28 3.52 -7.21 -3.34
CA VAL A 28 2.90 -6.20 -2.47
C VAL A 28 3.87 -5.83 -1.35
N PHE A 29 4.22 -4.55 -1.25
CA PHE A 29 5.01 -3.99 -0.16
C PHE A 29 4.08 -3.42 0.91
N LEU A 30 4.14 -4.00 2.11
CA LEU A 30 3.41 -3.58 3.30
C LEU A 30 4.39 -2.89 4.27
N PRO A 31 4.53 -1.55 4.24
CA PRO A 31 5.38 -0.87 5.21
C PRO A 31 4.79 -1.00 6.63
N ARG A 32 5.65 -1.22 7.63
CA ARG A 32 5.25 -1.16 9.05
C ARG A 32 5.10 0.30 9.50
N LEU A 33 4.41 0.50 10.62
CA LEU A 33 3.95 1.76 11.23
C LEU A 33 4.85 3.01 11.16
N THR A 34 6.17 2.88 11.01
CA THR A 34 7.13 3.99 11.02
C THR A 34 7.85 4.22 9.69
N ALA A 35 7.55 3.42 8.68
CA ALA A 35 8.15 3.51 7.35
C ALA A 35 7.08 3.90 6.32
N ASP A 36 7.47 4.65 5.30
CA ASP A 36 6.64 4.95 4.15
C ASP A 36 7.06 4.10 2.94
N HIS A 37 6.38 4.27 1.80
CA HIS A 37 6.69 3.61 0.54
C HIS A 37 8.15 3.76 0.06
N ARG A 38 8.89 4.79 0.52
CA ARG A 38 10.27 5.07 0.09
C ARG A 38 11.27 4.07 0.64
N LEU A 39 10.91 3.34 1.70
CA LEU A 39 11.74 2.27 2.27
C LEU A 39 12.11 1.21 1.21
N PHE A 40 11.26 1.05 0.20
CA PHE A 40 11.40 0.02 -0.83
C PHE A 40 11.86 0.55 -2.18
N ASP A 41 12.29 1.80 -2.31
CA ASP A 41 12.61 2.41 -3.61
C ASP A 41 13.58 1.55 -4.46
N LYS A 42 14.62 0.99 -3.84
CA LYS A 42 15.60 0.13 -4.53
C LYS A 42 15.01 -1.22 -4.93
N GLN A 43 14.20 -1.83 -4.07
CA GLN A 43 13.52 -3.10 -4.35
C GLN A 43 12.48 -2.91 -5.46
N ILE A 44 11.70 -1.83 -5.40
CA ILE A 44 10.72 -1.45 -6.42
C ILE A 44 11.42 -1.23 -7.76
N GLU A 45 12.57 -0.54 -7.78
CA GLU A 45 13.35 -0.34 -8.99
C GLU A 45 13.80 -1.66 -9.64
N PHE A 46 14.24 -2.61 -8.82
CA PHE A 46 14.63 -3.94 -9.29
C PHE A 46 13.43 -4.74 -9.80
N PHE A 47 12.34 -4.81 -9.03
CA PHE A 47 11.22 -5.72 -9.30
C PHE A 47 10.23 -5.24 -10.36
N LYS A 48 10.13 -3.93 -10.62
CA LYS A 48 9.15 -3.34 -11.55
C LYS A 48 9.24 -3.88 -12.99
N GLY A 49 10.37 -4.46 -13.38
CA GLY A 49 10.59 -5.07 -14.71
C GLY A 49 10.14 -6.54 -14.80
N PHE A 50 10.01 -7.23 -13.66
CA PHE A 50 9.74 -8.67 -13.57
C PHE A 50 8.30 -8.99 -13.14
N CYS A 51 7.70 -8.14 -12.32
CA CYS A 51 6.39 -8.37 -11.72
C CYS A 51 5.58 -7.07 -11.58
N ASN A 52 4.29 -7.20 -11.30
CA ASN A 52 3.48 -6.06 -10.90
C ASN A 52 3.90 -5.69 -9.48
N VAL A 53 4.25 -4.43 -9.27
CA VAL A 53 4.63 -3.95 -7.95
C VAL A 53 3.50 -3.08 -7.42
N PHE A 54 3.13 -3.31 -6.17
CA PHE A 54 2.17 -2.52 -5.43
C PHE A 54 2.81 -2.10 -4.11
N ALA A 55 2.78 -0.81 -3.80
CA ALA A 55 3.17 -0.27 -2.51
C ALA A 55 2.06 0.68 -2.05
N TRP A 56 1.83 0.78 -0.76
CA TRP A 56 0.81 1.66 -0.19
C TRP A 56 1.27 2.24 1.13
N ASP A 57 0.73 3.41 1.46
CA ASP A 57 0.78 3.92 2.82
C ASP A 57 -0.45 3.39 3.56
N ALA A 58 -0.24 2.67 4.67
CA ALA A 58 -1.32 2.08 5.44
C ALA A 58 -2.32 3.15 5.92
N PRO A 59 -3.62 2.80 6.12
CA PRO A 59 -4.62 3.75 6.59
C PRO A 59 -4.16 4.55 7.82
N GLY A 60 -4.20 5.88 7.73
CA GLY A 60 -3.79 6.76 8.82
C GLY A 60 -2.27 6.94 8.98
N HIS A 61 -1.47 6.48 8.02
CA HIS A 61 -0.03 6.70 7.95
C HIS A 61 0.38 7.41 6.67
N GLY A 62 1.56 8.05 6.66
CA GLY A 62 2.13 8.68 5.46
C GLY A 62 1.18 9.68 4.79
N LEU A 63 0.97 9.54 3.49
CA LEU A 63 0.01 10.34 2.73
C LEU A 63 -1.45 9.89 2.91
N SER A 64 -1.67 8.70 3.48
CA SER A 64 -3.01 8.20 3.85
C SER A 64 -3.53 8.77 5.18
N TRP A 65 -2.92 9.85 5.67
CA TRP A 65 -3.37 10.61 6.84
C TRP A 65 -4.01 11.96 6.42
N PRO A 66 -5.09 12.42 7.05
CA PRO A 66 -5.81 11.80 8.17
C PRO A 66 -6.72 10.65 7.72
N PHE A 67 -6.93 9.70 8.64
CA PHE A 67 -7.88 8.60 8.48
C PHE A 67 -8.70 8.50 9.77
N THR A 68 -10.01 8.37 9.65
CA THR A 68 -10.92 8.17 10.77
C THR A 68 -10.72 6.76 11.30
N PHE A 69 -10.21 6.68 12.53
CA PHE A 69 -10.08 5.45 13.28
C PHE A 69 -11.39 5.21 14.04
N ASP A 70 -12.42 4.68 13.38
CA ASP A 70 -13.65 4.23 14.04
C ASP A 70 -13.57 2.75 14.51
N PHE A 71 -12.39 2.14 14.40
CA PHE A 71 -12.12 0.76 14.77
C PHE A 71 -11.53 0.64 16.18
N ASP A 72 -12.04 -0.35 16.94
CA ASP A 72 -11.43 -0.83 18.17
C ASP A 72 -10.25 -1.76 17.81
N LEU A 73 -9.26 -1.90 18.70
CA LEU A 73 -7.95 -2.54 18.42
C LEU A 73 -8.03 -4.02 17.96
N LYS A 74 -9.24 -4.60 17.91
CA LYS A 74 -9.55 -5.95 17.43
C LYS A 74 -9.64 -6.10 15.91
N ASP A 75 -9.84 -5.03 15.15
CA ASP A 75 -10.09 -5.14 13.70
C ASP A 75 -8.81 -5.30 12.84
N ASN A 76 -7.63 -5.02 13.40
CA ASN A 76 -6.36 -5.11 12.66
C ASN A 76 -5.87 -6.54 12.39
N ALA A 77 -6.52 -7.57 12.95
CA ALA A 77 -6.11 -8.97 12.79
C ALA A 77 -6.92 -9.76 11.74
N GLU A 78 -8.05 -9.22 11.26
CA GLU A 78 -8.87 -9.91 10.24
C GLU A 78 -8.43 -9.58 8.80
N TYR A 79 -7.78 -8.43 8.57
CA TYR A 79 -7.31 -8.04 7.23
C TYR A 79 -6.10 -8.85 6.72
N ASP A 80 -5.34 -9.49 7.60
CA ASP A 80 -4.15 -10.30 7.25
C ASP A 80 -4.47 -11.79 6.98
N ARG A 81 -5.76 -12.18 6.92
CA ARG A 81 -6.17 -13.60 6.95
C ARG A 81 -7.02 -14.14 5.81
N ASN A 82 -7.24 -13.43 4.70
CA ASN A 82 -7.88 -14.04 3.52
C ASN A 82 -7.28 -13.56 2.20
#